data_AF-A0A498E4T1-F1
#
_entry.id   AF-A0A498E4T1-F1
#
_cell.length_a   1.000
_cell.length_b   1.000
_cell.length_c   1.000
_cell.angle_alpha   90.00
_cell.angle_beta   90.00
_cell.angle_gamma   90.00
#
_symmetry.space_group_name_H-M   'P 1'
#
loop_
_entity.id
_entity.type
_entity.pdbx_description
1 polymer ?
#
loop_
_entity_poly.entity_id
_entity_poly.type
_entity_poly.pdbx_seq_one_letter_code
_entity_poly.pdbx_strand_id
1 'polypeptide(L)'
;MFRPRFVGVSGCVVWEQVYEPANFRSWYEELAGDRTSIEWLLNQVRLWQFVEVVDGDPEEERALRVLARAVAVGWRSALEADFPGRAFDGGVVETEDGPVVCFTVRRTAEGDDGSPPAAPVSP
;
A
#
# COMPACT_ATOMS: atom_id res chain seq x y z
N MET A 1 -4.61 -16.21 -16.67
CA MET A 1 -3.34 -15.55 -16.29
C MET A 1 -3.62 -14.75 -15.03
N PHE A 2 -3.00 -15.07 -13.89
CA PHE A 2 -3.29 -14.47 -12.58
C PHE A 2 -2.38 -13.25 -12.39
N ARG A 3 -2.83 -12.07 -12.81
CA ARG A 3 -2.12 -10.79 -12.62
C ARG A 3 -2.97 -9.92 -11.68
N PRO A 4 -2.41 -9.34 -10.61
CA PRO A 4 -3.15 -8.46 -9.73
C PRO A 4 -3.62 -7.22 -10.52
N ARG A 5 -4.81 -6.73 -10.19
CA ARG A 5 -5.42 -5.56 -10.80
C ARG A 5 -5.58 -4.46 -9.77
N PHE A 6 -5.48 -3.21 -10.21
CA PHE A 6 -5.58 -2.07 -9.33
C PHE A 6 -6.49 -1.02 -9.96
N VAL A 7 -7.15 -0.24 -9.11
CA VAL A 7 -8.11 0.80 -9.51
C VAL A 7 -7.65 2.16 -9.01
N GLY A 8 -7.79 3.18 -9.86
CA GLY A 8 -7.58 4.57 -9.47
C GLY A 8 -8.87 5.20 -8.95
N VAL A 9 -8.87 5.72 -7.72
CA VAL A 9 -10.05 6.32 -7.10
C VAL A 9 -9.62 7.45 -6.17
N SER A 10 -10.21 8.64 -6.32
CA SER A 10 -9.92 9.83 -5.48
C SER A 10 -8.42 10.13 -5.30
N GLY A 11 -7.61 9.90 -6.33
CA GLY A 11 -6.15 10.10 -6.28
C GLY A 11 -5.36 8.98 -5.57
N CYS A 12 -6.02 7.92 -5.11
CA CYS A 12 -5.42 6.69 -4.64
C CYS A 12 -5.22 5.67 -5.77
N VAL A 13 -4.35 4.69 -5.55
CA VAL A 13 -4.34 3.40 -6.26
C VAL A 13 -4.67 2.31 -5.25
N VAL A 14 -5.73 1.54 -5.49
CA VAL A 14 -6.21 0.50 -4.57
C VAL A 14 -6.21 -0.85 -5.26
N TRP A 15 -5.83 -1.91 -4.54
CA TRP A 15 -5.94 -3.29 -5.03
C TRP A 15 -7.42 -3.67 -5.28
N GLU A 16 -7.73 -4.10 -6.51
CA GLU A 16 -9.11 -4.35 -6.97
C GLU A 16 -9.84 -5.36 -6.08
N GLN A 17 -9.13 -6.35 -5.52
CA GLN A 17 -9.73 -7.43 -4.73
C GLN A 17 -10.27 -6.96 -3.37
N VAL A 18 -9.73 -5.87 -2.81
CA VAL A 18 -10.14 -5.32 -1.51
C VAL A 18 -10.91 -4.01 -1.65
N TYR A 19 -11.03 -3.49 -2.88
CA TYR A 19 -11.77 -2.27 -3.13
C TYR A 19 -13.27 -2.53 -3.08
N GLU A 20 -13.91 -1.97 -2.06
CA GLU A 20 -15.35 -1.88 -1.95
C GLU A 20 -15.72 -0.39 -1.79
N PRO A 21 -16.57 0.20 -2.66
CA PRO A 21 -16.82 1.64 -2.69
C PRO A 21 -17.34 2.24 -1.38
N ALA A 22 -18.15 1.54 -0.59
CA ALA A 22 -18.65 2.05 0.68
C ALA A 22 -17.54 2.06 1.74
N ASN A 23 -16.80 0.97 1.89
CA ASN A 23 -15.65 0.84 2.77
C ASN A 23 -14.57 1.86 2.44
N PHE A 24 -14.23 2.04 1.16
CA PHE A 24 -13.27 3.06 0.73
C PHE A 24 -13.72 4.46 1.15
N ARG A 25 -15.01 4.79 0.99
CA ARG A 25 -15.55 6.10 1.36
C ARG A 25 -15.46 6.34 2.86
N SER A 26 -15.81 5.34 3.68
CA SER A 26 -15.65 5.40 5.13
C SER A 26 -14.20 5.71 5.52
N TRP A 27 -13.23 4.98 4.97
CA TRP A 27 -11.81 5.26 5.23
C TRP A 27 -11.36 6.62 4.72
N TYR A 28 -11.88 7.06 3.57
CA TYR A 28 -11.56 8.38 3.02
C TYR A 28 -12.05 9.50 3.93
N GLU A 29 -13.25 9.36 4.50
CA GLU A 29 -13.81 10.31 5.47
C GLU A 29 -13.05 10.25 6.81
N GLU A 30 -12.85 9.06 7.37
CA GLU A 30 -12.18 8.85 8.66
C GLU A 30 -10.73 9.34 8.66
N LEU A 31 -10.01 9.16 7.55
CA LEU A 31 -8.62 9.57 7.39
C LEU A 31 -8.48 10.97 6.77
N ALA A 32 -9.57 11.74 6.71
CA ALA A 32 -9.60 13.11 6.17
C ALA A 32 -8.97 13.24 4.77
N GLY A 33 -9.13 12.22 3.93
CA GLY A 33 -8.55 12.17 2.59
C GLY A 33 -7.04 11.95 2.55
N ASP A 34 -6.40 11.50 3.64
CA ASP A 34 -4.99 11.10 3.62
C ASP A 34 -4.81 9.83 2.79
N ARG A 35 -4.53 10.05 1.51
CA ARG A 35 -4.37 9.01 0.49
C ARG A 35 -3.27 8.01 0.84
N THR A 36 -2.18 8.44 1.48
CA THR A 36 -1.08 7.52 1.82
C THR A 36 -1.51 6.58 2.93
N SER A 37 -2.19 7.10 3.96
CA SER A 37 -2.73 6.27 5.04
C SER A 37 -3.83 5.33 4.55
N ILE A 38 -4.71 5.78 3.66
CA ILE A 38 -5.77 4.95 3.05
C ILE A 38 -5.15 3.81 2.24
N GLU A 39 -4.18 4.12 1.37
CA GLU A 39 -3.47 3.12 0.58
C GLU A 39 -2.72 2.14 1.48
N TRP A 40 -2.01 2.64 2.49
CA TRP A 40 -1.30 1.77 3.43
C TRP A 40 -2.26 0.80 4.11
N LEU A 41 -3.45 1.24 4.52
CA LEU A 41 -4.43 0.39 5.18
C LEU A 41 -5.01 -0.67 4.23
N LEU A 42 -5.42 -0.27 3.02
CA LEU A 42 -6.14 -1.15 2.11
C LEU A 42 -5.22 -2.06 1.31
N ASN A 43 -4.05 -1.57 0.90
CA ASN A 43 -3.14 -2.30 0.01
C ASN A 43 -2.18 -3.21 0.78
N GLN A 44 -2.74 -4.11 1.60
CA GLN A 44 -1.97 -5.12 2.32
C GLN A 44 -2.52 -6.52 2.00
N VAL A 45 -1.62 -7.49 1.91
CA VAL A 45 -1.97 -8.91 1.92
C VAL A 45 -1.12 -9.63 2.95
N ARG A 46 -1.78 -10.30 3.88
CA ARG A 46 -1.20 -11.10 4.94
C ARG A 46 -1.18 -12.55 4.49
N LEU A 47 -0.02 -13.08 4.10
CA LEU A 47 0.00 -14.38 3.39
C LEU A 47 -0.49 -15.56 4.24
N TRP A 48 -0.32 -15.50 5.55
CA TRP A 48 -0.82 -16.51 6.50
C TRP A 48 -2.35 -16.60 6.54
N GLN A 49 -3.08 -15.63 5.98
CA GLN A 49 -4.53 -15.72 5.82
C GLN A 49 -4.96 -16.56 4.61
N PHE A 50 -4.01 -16.90 3.72
CA PHE A 50 -4.27 -17.63 2.47
C PHE A 50 -3.53 -18.97 2.40
N VAL A 51 -2.52 -19.18 3.24
CA VAL A 51 -1.68 -20.36 3.27
C VAL A 51 -1.65 -20.87 4.70
N GLU A 52 -2.04 -22.13 4.89
CA GLU A 52 -1.82 -22.82 6.16
C GLU A 52 -0.34 -23.16 6.29
N VAL A 53 0.25 -22.75 7.39
CA VAL A 53 1.66 -22.97 7.73
C VAL A 53 1.69 -23.57 9.13
N VAL A 54 2.52 -24.56 9.34
CA VAL A 54 2.79 -25.14 10.66
C VAL A 54 3.70 -24.18 11.42
N ASP A 55 3.19 -23.63 12.52
CA ASP A 55 3.96 -22.71 13.37
C ASP A 55 5.27 -23.35 13.85
N GLY A 56 6.36 -22.63 13.66
CA GLY A 56 7.70 -23.06 14.06
C GLY A 56 8.39 -24.02 13.09
N ASP A 57 7.80 -24.31 11.92
CA ASP A 57 8.49 -25.01 10.84
C ASP A 57 9.38 -24.04 10.04
N PRO A 58 10.72 -24.16 10.12
CA PRO A 58 11.63 -23.22 9.44
C PRO A 58 11.58 -23.30 7.92
N GLU A 59 11.22 -24.44 7.34
CA GLU A 59 11.14 -24.62 5.89
C GLU A 59 9.87 -23.96 5.35
N GLU A 60 8.74 -24.15 6.01
CA GLU A 60 7.49 -23.52 5.61
C GLU A 60 7.52 -22.00 5.81
N GLU A 61 8.10 -21.52 6.92
CA GLU A 61 8.34 -20.08 7.10
C GLU A 61 9.24 -19.49 6.01
N ARG A 62 10.26 -20.24 5.58
CA ARG A 62 11.14 -19.82 4.47
C ARG A 62 10.36 -19.78 3.16
N ALA A 63 9.52 -20.78 2.90
CA ALA A 63 8.66 -20.81 1.72
C ALA A 63 7.70 -19.62 1.70
N LEU A 64 7.11 -19.26 2.84
CA LEU A 64 6.22 -18.09 2.98
C LEU A 64 6.93 -16.78 2.64
N ARG A 65 8.17 -16.58 3.11
CA ARG A 65 8.99 -15.40 2.75
C ARG A 65 9.35 -15.36 1.26
N VAL A 66 9.62 -16.52 0.65
CA VAL A 66 9.85 -16.61 -0.81
C VAL A 66 8.59 -16.23 -1.58
N LEU A 67 7.43 -16.73 -1.15
CA LEU A 67 6.14 -16.38 -1.74
C LEU A 67 5.85 -14.89 -1.61
N ALA A 68 6.09 -14.29 -0.44
CA ALA A 68 5.91 -12.86 -0.20
C ALA A 68 6.70 -12.00 -1.19
N ARG A 69 7.97 -12.36 -1.41
CA ARG A 69 8.82 -11.66 -2.38
C ARG A 69 8.31 -11.81 -3.80
N ALA A 70 7.86 -13.01 -4.19
CA ALA A 70 7.29 -13.25 -5.51
C ALA A 70 6.01 -12.41 -5.73
N VAL A 71 5.13 -12.35 -4.73
CA VAL A 71 3.92 -11.52 -4.76
C VAL A 71 4.28 -10.04 -4.86
N ALA A 72 5.24 -9.54 -4.07
CA ALA A 72 5.69 -8.16 -4.11
C ALA A 72 6.24 -7.77 -5.50
N VAL A 73 7.04 -8.64 -6.13
CA VAL A 73 7.54 -8.43 -7.51
C VAL A 73 6.40 -8.41 -8.52
N GLY A 74 5.44 -9.32 -8.39
CA GLY A 74 4.26 -9.38 -9.26
C GLY A 74 3.40 -8.12 -9.14
N TRP A 75 3.17 -7.64 -7.91
CA TRP A 75 2.46 -6.39 -7.64
C TRP A 75 3.19 -5.20 -8.24
N ARG A 76 4.50 -5.09 -8.00
CA ARG A 76 5.33 -4.00 -8.53
C ARG A 76 5.28 -3.93 -10.04
N SER A 77 5.52 -5.06 -10.70
CA SER A 77 5.47 -5.17 -12.17
C SER A 77 4.10 -4.82 -12.72
N ALA A 78 3.04 -5.08 -11.94
CA ALA A 78 1.70 -4.77 -12.34
C ALA A 78 1.36 -3.28 -12.20
N LEU A 79 1.70 -2.68 -11.06
CA LEU A 79 1.54 -1.25 -10.81
C LEU A 79 2.29 -0.39 -11.83
N GLU A 80 3.55 -0.73 -12.14
CA GLU A 80 4.35 0.05 -13.10
C GLU A 80 3.80 -0.01 -14.53
N ALA A 81 3.21 -1.14 -14.91
CA ALA A 81 2.58 -1.29 -16.23
C ALA A 81 1.20 -0.62 -16.32
N ASP A 82 0.40 -0.66 -15.26
CA ASP A 82 -0.95 -0.07 -15.26
C ASP A 82 -0.93 1.45 -14.99
N PHE A 83 0.11 1.94 -14.29
CA PHE A 83 0.26 3.35 -13.89
C PHE A 83 1.68 3.88 -14.18
N PRO A 84 2.12 3.93 -15.45
CA PRO A 84 3.53 4.25 -15.81
C PRO A 84 3.99 5.65 -15.39
N GLY A 85 3.08 6.57 -15.09
CA GLY A 85 3.38 7.92 -14.59
C GLY A 85 3.46 8.04 -13.07
N ARG A 86 3.32 6.94 -12.32
CA ARG A 86 3.33 6.95 -10.85
C ARG A 86 4.51 6.14 -10.34
N ALA A 87 5.13 6.64 -9.27
CA ALA A 87 6.07 5.88 -8.48
C ALA A 87 5.34 5.23 -7.30
N PHE A 88 5.84 4.08 -6.87
CA PHE A 88 5.28 3.32 -5.76
C PHE A 88 6.35 3.06 -4.71
N ASP A 89 5.93 2.92 -3.46
CA ASP A 89 6.70 2.39 -2.34
C ASP A 89 6.03 1.12 -1.82
N GLY A 90 6.75 0.35 -1.01
CA GLY A 90 6.27 -0.92 -0.46
C GLY A 90 7.12 -2.11 -0.84
N GLY A 91 6.67 -3.30 -0.44
CA GLY A 91 7.42 -4.54 -0.52
C GLY A 91 6.93 -5.53 0.52
N VAL A 92 7.85 -6.33 1.05
CA VAL A 92 7.57 -7.28 2.13
C VAL A 92 7.94 -6.65 3.47
N VAL A 93 7.01 -6.65 4.42
CA VAL A 93 7.21 -6.27 5.81
C VAL A 93 7.10 -7.52 6.66
N GLU A 94 8.15 -7.86 7.40
CA GLU A 94 8.12 -8.96 8.35
C GLU A 94 7.35 -8.53 9.61
N THR A 95 6.39 -9.34 10.05
CA THR A 95 5.62 -9.15 11.29
C THR A 95 5.70 -10.41 12.14
N GLU A 96 5.26 -10.34 13.40
CA GLU A 96 5.23 -11.50 14.31
C GLU A 96 4.41 -12.66 13.73
N ASP A 97 3.29 -12.34 13.06
CA ASP A 97 2.39 -13.32 12.44
C ASP A 97 2.87 -13.80 11.05
N GLY A 98 3.99 -13.26 10.55
CA GLY A 98 4.55 -13.57 9.23
C GLY A 98 4.70 -12.36 8.29
N PRO A 99 5.04 -12.59 7.01
CA PRO A 99 5.28 -11.52 6.05
C PRO A 99 3.97 -10.93 5.49
N VAL A 100 3.89 -9.60 5.50
CA VAL A 100 2.85 -8.80 4.86
C VAL A 100 3.42 -8.18 3.58
N VAL A 101 2.70 -8.29 2.47
CA VAL A 101 3.04 -7.55 1.25
C VAL A 101 2.16 -6.32 1.16
N CYS A 102 2.76 -5.16 0.95
CA CYS A 102 2.03 -3.90 0.85
C CYS A 102 2.59 -2.95 -0.21
N PHE A 103 1.80 -1.95 -0.61
CA PHE A 103 2.28 -0.83 -1.42
C PHE A 103 1.52 0.48 -1.17
N THR A 104 2.16 1.60 -1.48
CA THR A 104 1.56 2.94 -1.54
C THR A 104 2.06 3.67 -2.78
N VAL A 105 1.32 4.70 -3.21
CA VAL A 105 1.84 5.63 -4.22
C VAL A 105 2.85 6.55 -3.55
N ARG A 106 4.05 6.63 -4.12
CA ARG A 106 5.06 7.59 -3.69
C ARG A 106 4.61 8.98 -4.11
N ARG A 107 4.34 9.82 -3.11
CA ARG A 107 4.01 11.23 -3.30
C ARG A 107 5.24 12.04 -2.95
N THR A 108 5.73 12.85 -3.89
CA THR A 108 6.64 13.94 -3.54
C THR A 108 5.86 14.90 -2.65
N ALA A 109 6.47 15.36 -1.55
CA ALA A 109 5.86 16.40 -0.72
C ALA A 109 5.68 17.66 -1.59
N GLU A 110 4.46 17.93 -2.03
CA GLU A 110 4.09 19.23 -2.58
C GLU A 110 3.72 20.13 -1.40
N GLY A 111 4.59 21.10 -1.08
CA GLY A 111 4.25 22.26 -0.25
C GLY A 111 4.91 22.36 1.14
N ASP A 112 6.24 22.39 1.22
CA ASP A 112 6.88 23.42 2.07
C ASP A 112 7.18 24.59 1.12
N ASP A 113 6.15 25.37 0.79
CA ASP A 113 6.38 26.68 0.18
C ASP A 113 7.03 27.50 1.29
N GLY A 114 8.35 27.64 1.22
CA GLY A 114 9.20 28.36 2.18
C GLY A 114 8.92 29.86 2.24
N SER A 115 7.65 30.25 2.26
CA SER A 115 7.16 31.58 2.54
C SER A 115 7.18 31.75 4.06
N PRO A 116 8.07 32.61 4.61
CA PRO A 116 8.07 32.87 6.04
C PRO A 116 6.71 33.45 6.48
N PRO A 117 6.24 33.14 7.70
CA PRO A 117 4.99 33.72 8.19
C PRO A 117 5.08 35.24 8.13
N ALA A 118 4.07 35.86 7.50
CA ALA A 118 3.97 37.31 7.40
C ALA A 118 4.12 37.93 8.80
N ALA A 119 5.10 38.82 8.95
CA ALA A 119 5.37 39.50 10.21
C ALA A 119 4.11 40.25 10.69
N PRO A 120 3.82 40.25 12.00
CA PRO A 120 2.67 40.97 12.54
C PRO A 120 2.86 42.47 12.28
N VAL A 121 1.94 43.06 11.51
CA VAL A 121 1.81 44.51 11.40
C VAL A 121 1.44 45.05 12.78
N SER A 122 2.38 45.76 13.38
CA SER A 122 2.16 46.48 14.64
C SER A 122 1.36 47.77 14.33
N PRO A 123 0.49 48.22 15.26
CA PRO A 123 -0.38 49.38 15.10
C PRO A 123 0.36 50.73 15.09
#